data_AF-A0A841PKT6-F1
#
_entry.id   AF-A0A841PKT6-F1
#
_cell.length_a   1.000
_cell.length_b   1.000
_cell.length_c   1.000
_cell.angle_alpha   90.00
_cell.angle_beta   90.00
_cell.angle_gamma   90.00
#
_symmetry.space_group_name_H-M   'P 1'
#
loop_
_entity.id
_entity.type
_entity.pdbx_description
1 polymer ?
#
loop_
_entity_poly.entity_id
_entity_poly.type
_entity_poly.pdbx_seq_one_letter_code
_entity_poly.pdbx_strand_id
1 'polypeptide(L)'
;MFRFREILTRDAERLAFDEKKKAGDLRRRLDLHDEAKAKLESDLDDKVAACAHLDTYQPLIDDTPQCPRCWIWRARQEPMVDHGRQDQNLFKCHECGYFALSCLEEARHR
;
A
#
# COMPACT_ATOMS: atom_id res chain seq x y z
N MET A 1 61.52 -8.73 21.36
CA MET A 1 60.24 -8.29 21.96
C MET A 1 59.46 -7.29 21.10
N PHE A 2 60.10 -6.34 20.40
CA PHE A 2 59.44 -5.33 19.55
C PHE A 2 58.49 -5.89 18.47
N ARG A 3 58.88 -6.95 17.76
CA ARG A 3 58.04 -7.58 16.71
C ARG A 3 56.69 -8.11 17.21
N PHE A 4 56.60 -8.58 18.45
CA PHE A 4 55.36 -9.14 19.00
C PHE A 4 54.31 -8.05 19.24
N ARG A 5 54.74 -6.89 19.75
CA ARG A 5 53.87 -5.73 19.96
C ARG A 5 53.32 -5.18 18.64
N GLU A 6 54.15 -5.13 17.60
CA GLU A 6 53.73 -4.69 16.26
C GLU A 6 52.68 -5.63 15.66
N ILE A 7 52.84 -6.95 15.84
CA ILE A 7 51.86 -7.95 15.38
C ILE A 7 50.52 -7.75 16.09
N LEU A 8 50.52 -7.67 17.43
CA LEU A 8 49.29 -7.46 18.20
C LEU A 8 48.59 -6.13 17.85
N THR A 9 49.36 -5.08 17.57
CA THR A 9 48.80 -3.78 17.15
C THR A 9 48.09 -3.91 15.81
N ARG A 10 48.72 -4.57 14.82
CA ARG A 10 48.10 -4.83 13.51
C ARG A 10 46.86 -5.72 13.59
N ASP A 11 46.89 -6.74 14.45
CA ASP A 11 45.72 -7.60 14.66
C ASP A 11 44.57 -6.82 15.31
N ALA A 12 44.85 -5.96 16.29
CA ALA A 12 43.86 -5.09 16.89
C ALA A 12 43.26 -4.09 15.88
N GLU A 13 44.10 -3.50 15.02
CA GLU A 13 43.65 -2.62 13.94
C GLU A 13 42.77 -3.35 12.93
N ARG A 14 43.14 -4.58 12.54
CA ARG A 14 42.32 -5.40 11.63
C ARG A 14 40.97 -5.73 12.26
N LEU A 15 40.96 -6.18 13.51
CA LEU A 15 39.72 -6.47 14.24
C LEU A 15 38.83 -5.22 14.35
N ALA A 16 39.41 -4.07 14.71
CA ALA A 16 38.67 -2.82 14.81
C ALA A 16 38.09 -2.39 13.45
N PHE A 17 38.84 -2.58 12.36
CA PHE A 17 38.36 -2.30 11.01
C PHE A 17 37.20 -3.22 10.62
N ASP A 18 37.33 -4.53 10.88
CA ASP A 18 36.29 -5.52 10.56
C ASP A 18 35.00 -5.24 11.35
N GLU A 19 35.10 -4.93 12.64
CA GLU A 19 33.94 -4.58 13.47
C GLU A 19 33.32 -3.24 13.05
N LYS A 20 34.13 -2.25 12.68
CA LYS A 20 33.62 -0.98 12.13
C LYS A 20 32.86 -1.20 10.83
N LYS A 21 33.37 -2.08 9.96
CA LYS A 21 32.69 -2.44 8.70
C LYS A 21 31.36 -3.12 8.98
N LYS A 22 31.33 -4.13 9.86
CA LYS A 22 30.09 -4.81 10.27
C LYS A 22 29.08 -3.84 10.88
N ALA A 23 29.54 -2.92 11.74
CA ALA A 23 28.67 -1.90 12.32
C ALA A 23 28.05 -0.99 11.25
N GLY A 24 28.82 -0.62 10.22
CA GLY A 24 28.33 0.12 9.06
C GLY A 24 27.28 -0.67 8.26
N ASP A 25 27.52 -1.95 8.00
CA ASP A 25 26.59 -2.82 7.29
C ASP A 25 25.29 -3.01 8.08
N LEU A 26 25.37 -3.17 9.40
CA LEU A 26 24.20 -3.26 10.29
C LEU A 26 23.41 -1.95 10.32
N ARG A 27 24.09 -0.79 10.36
CA ARG A 27 23.42 0.52 10.29
C ARG A 27 22.63 0.63 8.99
N ARG A 28 23.24 0.34 7.84
CA ARG A 28 22.56 0.39 6.55
C ARG A 28 21.32 -0.52 6.51
N ARG A 29 21.41 -1.72 7.10
CA ARG A 29 20.26 -2.63 7.20
C ARG A 29 19.15 -2.08 8.08
N LEU A 30 19.48 -1.40 9.18
CA LEU A 30 18.49 -0.70 10.00
C LEU A 30 17.80 0.39 9.20
N ASP A 31 18.55 1.21 8.46
CA ASP A 31 17.99 2.30 7.66
C ASP A 31 16.99 1.76 6.60
N LEU A 32 17.33 0.64 5.94
CA LEU A 32 16.42 -0.04 5.00
C LEU A 32 15.15 -0.58 5.68
N HIS A 33 15.27 -1.08 6.92
CA HIS A 33 14.11 -1.53 7.68
C HIS A 33 13.23 -0.35 8.11
N ASP A 34 13.82 0.79 8.46
CA ASP A 34 13.08 2.01 8.80
C ASP A 34 12.32 2.55 7.57
N GLU A 35 12.92 2.54 6.37
CA GLU A 35 12.22 2.86 5.13
C GLU A 35 11.05 1.91 4.85
N ALA A 36 11.29 0.60 5.00
CA ALA A 36 10.24 -0.40 4.82
C ALA A 36 9.10 -0.24 5.83
N LYS A 37 9.44 0.09 7.08
CA LYS A 37 8.48 0.37 8.15
C LYS A 37 7.65 1.60 7.81
N ALA A 38 8.27 2.71 7.42
CA ALA A 38 7.56 3.93 7.05
C ALA A 38 6.58 3.69 5.88
N LYS A 39 6.98 2.88 4.89
CA LYS A 39 6.10 2.48 3.80
C LYS A 39 4.89 1.67 4.29
N LEU A 40 5.12 0.69 5.17
CA LEU A 40 4.05 -0.12 5.74
C LEU A 40 3.11 0.70 6.62
N GLU A 41 3.63 1.66 7.37
CA GLU A 41 2.82 2.60 8.16
C GLU A 41 1.93 3.46 7.26
N SER A 42 2.48 4.01 6.17
CA SER A 42 1.68 4.74 5.16
C SER A 42 0.61 3.86 4.53
N ASP A 43 0.96 2.63 4.12
CA ASP A 43 -0.01 1.69 3.54
C ASP A 43 -1.11 1.32 4.54
N LEU A 44 -0.76 1.18 5.83
CA LEU A 44 -1.71 0.91 6.91
C LEU A 44 -2.67 2.08 7.11
N ASP A 45 -2.16 3.31 7.19
CA ASP A 45 -2.99 4.51 7.33
C ASP A 45 -3.98 4.63 6.16
N ASP A 46 -3.52 4.38 4.93
CA ASP A 46 -4.39 4.33 3.75
C ASP A 46 -5.50 3.27 3.88
N LYS A 47 -5.19 2.08 4.43
CA LYS A 47 -6.20 1.03 4.66
C LYS A 47 -7.16 1.36 5.79
N VAL A 48 -6.67 1.97 6.87
CA VAL A 48 -7.52 2.40 7.99
C VAL A 48 -8.48 3.49 7.53
N ALA A 49 -8.00 4.48 6.79
CA ALA A 49 -8.84 5.51 6.18
C ALA A 49 -9.88 4.88 5.23
N ALA A 50 -9.44 3.94 4.39
CA ALA A 50 -10.34 3.21 3.50
C ALA A 50 -11.46 2.45 4.26
N CYS A 51 -11.14 1.80 5.37
CA CYS A 51 -12.13 1.13 6.20
C CYS A 51 -13.13 2.12 6.82
N ALA A 52 -12.67 3.27 7.30
CA ALA A 52 -13.56 4.30 7.86
C ALA A 52 -14.55 4.86 6.80
N HIS A 53 -14.15 4.91 5.53
CA HIS A 53 -15.02 5.37 4.46
C HIS A 53 -16.15 4.39 4.11
N LEU A 54 -16.06 3.11 4.47
CA LEU A 54 -17.12 2.12 4.20
C LEU A 54 -18.44 2.49 4.87
N ASP A 55 -18.41 2.97 6.11
CA ASP A 55 -19.62 3.37 6.85
C ASP A 55 -20.33 4.56 6.20
N THR A 56 -19.60 5.34 5.40
CA THR A 56 -20.11 6.52 4.68
C THR A 56 -20.38 6.28 3.20
N TYR A 57 -20.04 5.09 2.70
CA TYR A 57 -20.14 4.80 1.28
C TYR A 57 -21.59 4.67 0.84
N GLN A 58 -21.98 5.50 -0.13
CA GLN A 58 -23.30 5.44 -0.77
C GLN A 58 -23.11 4.91 -2.20
N PRO A 59 -23.66 3.72 -2.54
CA PRO A 59 -23.52 3.14 -3.87
C PRO A 59 -24.17 3.97 -4.99
N LEU A 60 -25.18 4.77 -4.65
CA LEU A 60 -25.96 5.61 -5.57
C LEU A 60 -26.16 6.99 -4.94
N ILE A 61 -25.91 8.04 -5.71
CA ILE A 61 -26.19 9.45 -5.37
C ILE A 61 -26.82 10.07 -6.60
N ASP A 62 -28.03 10.63 -6.46
CA ASP A 62 -28.80 11.22 -7.57
C ASP A 62 -28.86 10.28 -8.80
N ASP A 63 -29.25 9.02 -8.57
CA ASP A 63 -29.30 7.92 -9.56
C ASP A 63 -27.98 7.61 -10.28
N THR A 64 -26.87 8.16 -9.81
CA THR A 64 -25.54 7.98 -10.39
C THR A 64 -24.76 6.95 -9.57
N PRO A 65 -24.43 5.77 -10.14
CA PRO A 65 -23.66 4.74 -9.43
C PRO A 65 -22.24 5.23 -9.11
N GLN A 66 -21.79 5.02 -7.87
CA GLN A 66 -20.50 5.50 -7.40
C GLN A 66 -19.47 4.37 -7.34
N CYS A 67 -18.24 4.64 -7.77
CA CYS A 67 -17.16 3.67 -7.67
C CYS A 67 -16.72 3.47 -6.21
N PRO A 68 -16.85 2.28 -5.61
CA PRO A 68 -16.40 2.06 -4.23
C PRO A 68 -14.90 2.29 -4.09
N ARG A 69 -14.10 1.99 -5.12
CA ARG A 69 -12.64 2.13 -5.04
C ARG A 69 -12.17 3.59 -5.02
N CYS A 70 -12.65 4.41 -5.96
CA CYS A 70 -12.26 5.82 -6.02
C CYS A 70 -12.87 6.64 -4.89
N TRP A 71 -14.10 6.29 -4.46
CA TRP A 71 -14.72 6.87 -3.29
C TRP A 71 -13.86 6.68 -2.04
N ILE A 72 -13.48 5.42 -1.79
CA ILE A 72 -12.76 5.02 -0.59
C ILE A 72 -11.31 5.53 -0.58
N TRP A 73 -10.65 5.63 -1.75
CA TRP A 73 -9.22 5.99 -1.81
C TRP A 73 -8.94 7.47 -2.04
N ARG A 74 -9.86 8.21 -2.67
CA ARG A 74 -9.60 9.61 -3.06
C ARG A 74 -10.58 10.61 -2.44
N ALA A 75 -11.51 10.15 -1.58
CA ALA A 75 -12.64 10.92 -1.06
C ALA A 75 -13.51 11.59 -2.16
N ARG A 76 -13.33 11.18 -3.42
CA ARG A 76 -14.04 11.72 -4.59
C ARG A 76 -15.18 10.80 -4.98
N GLN A 77 -16.32 11.43 -5.26
CA GLN A 77 -17.52 10.78 -5.74
C GLN A 77 -17.39 10.51 -7.24
N GLU A 78 -16.57 9.52 -7.61
CA GLU A 78 -16.35 9.19 -9.03
C GLU A 78 -17.45 8.26 -9.55
N PRO A 79 -18.23 8.70 -10.55
CA PRO A 79 -19.31 7.91 -11.10
C PRO A 79 -18.79 6.71 -11.90
N MET A 80 -19.58 5.63 -11.92
CA MET A 80 -19.35 4.50 -12.82
C MET A 80 -20.12 4.70 -14.12
N VAL A 81 -19.52 4.28 -15.24
CA VAL A 81 -20.11 4.37 -16.57
C VAL A 81 -20.61 2.99 -16.97
N ASP A 82 -21.79 2.93 -17.58
CA ASP A 82 -22.30 1.69 -18.16
C ASP A 82 -21.37 1.22 -19.29
N HIS A 83 -20.91 -0.02 -19.17
CA HIS A 83 -19.99 -0.66 -20.10
C HIS A 83 -20.64 -1.87 -20.80
N GLY A 84 -21.96 -2.04 -20.66
CA GLY A 84 -22.73 -3.18 -21.13
C GLY A 84 -22.70 -3.37 -22.64
N ARG A 85 -22.29 -4.58 -23.08
CA ARG A 85 -22.77 -5.19 -24.34
C ARG A 85 -23.99 -6.03 -23.99
N GLN A 86 -25.19 -5.48 -24.22
CA GLN A 86 -26.54 -6.07 -24.30
C GLN A 86 -27.04 -7.14 -23.30
N ASP A 87 -26.20 -7.92 -22.60
CA ASP A 87 -26.60 -9.02 -21.71
C ASP A 87 -25.97 -8.97 -20.30
N GLN A 88 -25.08 -8.01 -20.03
CA GLN A 88 -24.49 -7.85 -18.70
C GLN A 88 -24.50 -6.38 -18.32
N ASN A 89 -25.31 -6.02 -17.32
CA ASN A 89 -25.30 -4.70 -16.71
C ASN A 89 -23.99 -4.54 -15.94
N LEU A 90 -22.94 -4.10 -16.62
CA LEU A 90 -21.59 -4.12 -16.12
C LEU A 90 -21.08 -2.68 -16.14
N PHE A 91 -20.92 -2.10 -14.96
CA PHE A 91 -20.44 -0.74 -14.77
C PHE A 91 -18.93 -0.73 -14.64
N LYS A 92 -18.26 0.24 -15.25
CA LYS A 92 -16.82 0.46 -15.14
C LYS A 92 -16.52 1.87 -14.65
N CYS A 93 -15.68 2.00 -13.64
CA CYS A 93 -15.13 3.29 -13.25
C CYS A 93 -14.12 3.76 -14.31
N HIS A 94 -14.30 4.98 -14.82
CA HIS A 94 -13.37 5.59 -15.78
C HIS A 94 -11.97 5.81 -15.18
N GLU A 95 -11.89 6.23 -13.91
CA GLU A 95 -10.62 6.57 -13.25
C GLU A 95 -9.76 5.36 -12.93
N CYS A 96 -10.32 4.34 -12.27
CA CYS A 96 -9.54 3.19 -11.78
C CYS A 96 -9.80 1.88 -12.53
N GLY A 97 -10.74 1.88 -13.49
CA GLY A 97 -11.10 0.68 -14.24
C GLY A 97 -11.81 -0.41 -13.44
N TYR A 98 -12.25 -0.12 -12.21
CA TYR A 98 -13.02 -1.06 -11.39
C TYR A 98 -14.33 -1.44 -12.08
N PHE A 99 -14.64 -2.73 -12.11
CA PHE A 99 -15.88 -3.26 -12.67
C PHE A 99 -16.84 -3.69 -11.56
N ALA A 100 -18.10 -3.27 -11.66
CA ALA A 100 -19.20 -3.72 -10.83
C ALA A 100 -20.29 -4.34 -11.70
N LEU A 101 -20.86 -5.45 -11.26
CA LEU A 101 -22.11 -5.97 -11.82
C LEU A 101 -23.27 -5.16 -11.21
N SER A 102 -24.26 -4.79 -12.02
CA SER A 102 -25.50 -4.29 -11.45
C SER A 102 -26.19 -5.46 -10.75
N CYS A 103 -26.35 -5.38 -9.45
CA CYS A 103 -27.28 -6.23 -8.72
C CYS A 103 -28.73 -5.70 -8.81
N LEU A 104 -29.04 -4.86 -9.81
CA LEU A 104 -30.42 -4.50 -10.13
C LEU A 104 -31.11 -5.67 -10.86
N GLU A 105 -31.04 -6.87 -10.30
CA GLU A 105 -32.04 -7.88 -10.60
C GLU A 105 -33.30 -7.48 -9.82
N GLU A 106 -34.33 -7.21 -10.61
CA GLU A 106 -35.67 -6.87 -10.22
C GLU A 106 -36.13 -7.72 -9.02
N ALA A 107 -36.66 -7.06 -7.98
CA ALA A 107 -37.62 -7.72 -7.10
C ALA A 107 -38.88 -8.04 -7.92
N ARG A 108 -38.80 -9.04 -8.81
CA ARG A 108 -39.95 -9.67 -9.45
C ARG A 108 -40.18 -11.03 -8.80
N HIS A 109 -41.41 -11.18 -8.30
CA HIS A 109 -42.05 -12.36 -7.69
C HIS A 109 -41.84 -12.48 -6.17
N ARG A 110 -42.86 -12.36 -5.32
CA ARG A 110 -44.30 -12.66 -5.46
C ARG A 110 -45.19 -11.65 -4.73
#